data_AF-A0A962QQX0-F1
#
_entry.id   AF-A0A962QQX0-F1
#
_cell.length_a   1.000
_cell.length_b   1.000
_cell.length_c   1.000
_cell.angle_alpha   90.00
_cell.angle_beta   90.00
_cell.angle_gamma   90.00
#
_symmetry.space_group_name_H-M   'P 1'
#
loop_
_entity.id
_entity.type
_entity.pdbx_description
1 polymer ?
#
loop_
_entity_poly.entity_id
_entity_poly.type
_entity_poly.pdbx_seq_one_letter_code
_entity_poly.pdbx_strand_id
1 'polypeptide(L)'
;MPIPVAYLGVILIWSTTPLAIKWSAEGAGLLFAVTGRMVIGLAACLFLVALLRRRIGWQRPALQTYVAAAFGMWASMLCVYWGARHIPSGLVSVIFGLTPLFTGWMAAVWLHERVFTLYRVLGMMLGIGGLLVIFARAPVLGPLAL
;
A
#
# COMPACT_ATOMS: atom_id res chain seq x y z
N MET A 1 -20.16 -2.08 -10.41
CA MET A 1 -19.66 -3.18 -9.56
C MET A 1 -20.27 -3.04 -8.19
N PRO A 2 -20.82 -4.13 -7.60
CA PRO A 2 -21.32 -4.07 -6.23
C PRO A 2 -20.15 -3.77 -5.27
N ILE A 3 -20.35 -2.78 -4.38
CA ILE A 3 -19.35 -2.28 -3.41
C ILE A 3 -18.64 -3.41 -2.64
N PRO A 4 -19.32 -4.49 -2.18
CA PRO A 4 -18.67 -5.59 -1.47
C PRO A 4 -17.60 -6.33 -2.28
N VAL A 5 -17.79 -6.50 -3.59
CA VAL A 5 -16.84 -7.24 -4.44
C VAL A 5 -15.55 -6.44 -4.62
N ALA A 6 -15.66 -5.12 -4.82
CA ALA A 6 -14.49 -4.25 -4.88
C ALA A 6 -13.73 -4.26 -3.53
N TYR A 7 -14.47 -4.24 -2.42
CA TYR A 7 -13.89 -4.27 -1.08
C TYR A 7 -13.13 -5.59 -0.79
N LEU A 8 -13.74 -6.74 -1.10
CA LEU A 8 -13.08 -8.05 -0.95
C LEU A 8 -11.84 -8.18 -1.84
N GLY A 9 -11.90 -7.69 -3.07
CA GLY A 9 -10.75 -7.68 -3.98
C GLY A 9 -9.59 -6.86 -3.41
N VAL A 10 -9.87 -5.68 -2.87
CA VAL A 10 -8.86 -4.84 -2.21
C VAL A 10 -8.25 -5.56 -1.01
N ILE A 11 -9.05 -6.18 -0.15
CA ILE A 11 -8.54 -6.95 1.00
C ILE A 11 -7.57 -8.04 0.55
N LEU A 12 -7.95 -8.86 -0.43
CA LEU A 12 -7.10 -9.96 -0.92
C LEU A 12 -5.75 -9.45 -1.47
N ILE A 13 -5.78 -8.37 -2.25
CA ILE A 13 -4.57 -7.76 -2.83
C ILE A 13 -3.68 -7.17 -1.72
N TRP A 14 -4.27 -6.48 -0.75
CA TRP A 14 -3.50 -5.79 0.28
C TRP A 14 -2.97 -6.74 1.35
N SER A 15 -3.72 -7.77 1.74
CA SER A 15 -3.27 -8.77 2.70
C SER A 15 -2.11 -9.62 2.18
N THR A 16 -2.04 -9.86 0.86
CA THR A 16 -0.94 -10.62 0.25
C THR A 16 0.28 -9.77 -0.11
N THR A 17 0.15 -8.44 -0.09
CA THR A 17 1.24 -7.53 -0.50
C THR A 17 2.48 -7.60 0.40
N PRO A 18 2.38 -7.53 1.74
CA PRO A 18 3.55 -7.61 2.63
C PRO A 18 4.32 -8.94 2.48
N LEU A 19 3.60 -10.04 2.31
CA LEU A 19 4.21 -11.35 2.05
C LEU A 19 4.97 -11.36 0.73
N ALA A 20 4.34 -10.87 -0.35
CA ALA A 20 4.98 -10.77 -1.66
C ALA A 20 6.21 -9.84 -1.65
N ILE A 21 6.20 -8.76 -0.85
CA ILE A 21 7.35 -7.87 -0.67
C ILE A 21 8.53 -8.64 -0.04
N LYS A 22 8.28 -9.40 1.02
CA LYS A 22 9.32 -10.16 1.71
C LYS A 22 9.92 -11.23 0.79
N TRP A 23 9.08 -12.05 0.15
CA TRP A 23 9.53 -13.09 -0.79
C TRP A 23 10.28 -12.52 -2.00
N SER A 24 9.79 -11.44 -2.61
CA SER A 24 10.48 -10.84 -3.76
C SER A 24 11.82 -10.21 -3.37
N ALA A 25 11.99 -9.78 -2.12
CA ALA A 25 13.23 -9.18 -1.63
C ALA A 25 14.33 -10.20 -1.27
N GLU A 26 13.99 -11.49 -1.12
CA GLU A 26 14.90 -12.59 -0.77
C GLU A 26 15.72 -13.11 -1.97
N GLY A 27 15.36 -12.76 -3.21
CA GLY A 27 16.01 -13.23 -4.45
C GLY A 27 16.99 -12.21 -5.08
N ALA A 28 16.68 -11.78 -6.31
CA ALA A 28 17.53 -11.00 -7.21
C ALA A 28 17.90 -9.56 -6.77
N GLY A 29 17.72 -9.24 -5.48
CA GLY A 29 18.04 -7.95 -4.89
C GLY A 29 16.84 -7.01 -4.76
N LEU A 30 16.92 -6.15 -3.75
CA LEU A 30 15.85 -5.21 -3.35
C LEU A 30 15.43 -4.27 -4.48
N LEU A 31 16.41 -3.68 -5.18
CA LEU A 31 16.16 -2.77 -6.29
C LEU A 31 15.45 -3.45 -7.46
N PHE A 32 15.82 -4.70 -7.76
CA PHE A 32 15.16 -5.48 -8.80
C PHE A 32 13.72 -5.79 -8.42
N ALA A 33 13.48 -6.24 -7.19
CA ALA A 33 12.14 -6.56 -6.71
C ALA A 33 11.18 -5.36 -6.74
N VAL A 34 11.61 -4.21 -6.20
CA VAL A 34 10.77 -3.01 -6.19
C VAL A 34 10.56 -2.46 -7.60
N THR A 35 11.61 -2.42 -8.43
CA THR A 35 11.52 -1.89 -9.80
C THR A 35 10.66 -2.80 -10.68
N GLY A 36 10.82 -4.11 -10.58
CA GLY A 36 9.98 -5.09 -11.26
C GLY A 36 8.51 -4.92 -10.90
N ARG A 37 8.19 -4.76 -9.61
CA ARG A 37 6.81 -4.48 -9.17
C ARG A 37 6.26 -3.19 -9.77
N MET A 38 7.04 -2.11 -9.82
CA MET A 38 6.61 -0.85 -10.44
C MET A 38 6.41 -0.97 -11.94
N VAL A 39 7.28 -1.69 -12.64
CA VAL A 39 7.18 -1.94 -14.10
C VAL A 39 5.95 -2.77 -14.43
N ILE A 40 5.66 -3.82 -13.65
CA ILE A 40 4.44 -4.62 -13.82
C ILE A 40 3.20 -3.75 -13.58
N GLY A 41 3.19 -2.91 -12.55
CA GLY A 41 2.12 -1.96 -12.28
C GLY A 41 1.93 -0.96 -13.43
N LEU A 42 3.02 -0.41 -13.97
CA LEU A 42 2.99 0.48 -15.13
C LEU A 42 2.39 -0.23 -16.36
N ALA A 43 2.85 -1.45 -16.67
CA ALA A 43 2.34 -2.23 -17.79
C ALA A 43 0.83 -2.53 -17.64
N ALA A 44 0.39 -2.90 -16.43
CA ALA A 44 -1.02 -3.13 -16.14
C ALA A 44 -1.87 -1.86 -16.29
N CYS A 45 -1.37 -0.71 -15.80
CA CYS A 45 -2.03 0.59 -15.99
C CYS A 45 -2.12 1.00 -17.46
N LEU A 46 -1.04 0.83 -18.24
CA LEU A 46 -1.04 1.13 -19.67
C LEU A 46 -2.00 0.21 -20.44
N PHE A 47 -2.03 -1.08 -20.08
CA PHE A 47 -2.99 -2.04 -20.63
C PHE A 47 -4.44 -1.62 -20.35
N LEU A 48 -4.76 -1.23 -19.11
CA LEU A 48 -6.08 -0.73 -18.75
C LEU A 48 -6.43 0.56 -19.49
N VAL A 49 -5.49 1.49 -19.63
CA VAL A 49 -5.70 2.73 -20.41
C VAL A 49 -5.99 2.42 -21.87
N ALA A 50 -5.27 1.47 -22.47
CA ALA A 50 -5.49 1.02 -23.84
C ALA A 50 -6.86 0.34 -24.00
N LEU A 51 -7.22 -0.57 -23.08
CA LEU A 51 -8.49 -1.29 -23.08
C LEU A 51 -9.69 -0.33 -22.93
N LEU A 52 -9.56 0.65 -22.03
CA LEU A 52 -10.59 1.68 -21.79
C LEU A 52 -10.53 2.83 -22.80
N ARG A 53 -9.62 2.78 -23.78
CA ARG A 53 -9.39 3.80 -24.82
C ARG A 53 -9.26 5.21 -24.24
N ARG A 54 -8.62 5.33 -23.07
CA ARG A 54 -8.38 6.63 -22.43
C ARG A 54 -7.20 7.33 -23.10
N ARG A 55 -7.31 8.65 -23.29
CA ARG A 55 -6.20 9.45 -23.84
C ARG A 55 -5.22 9.79 -22.72
N ILE A 56 -3.93 9.55 -22.97
CA ILE A 56 -2.84 9.99 -22.10
C ILE A 56 -2.47 11.42 -22.50
N GLY A 57 -2.40 12.33 -21.52
CA GLY A 57 -1.94 13.69 -21.74
C GLY A 57 -0.43 13.74 -21.81
N TRP A 58 0.14 14.11 -22.96
CA TRP A 58 1.59 14.22 -23.18
C TRP A 58 2.13 15.65 -22.98
N GLN A 59 1.32 16.53 -22.42
CA GLN A 59 1.71 17.91 -22.11
C GLN A 59 2.72 17.97 -20.95
N ARG A 60 3.64 18.94 -21.00
CA ARG A 60 4.69 19.10 -19.97
C ARG A 60 4.16 19.07 -18.52
N PRO A 61 3.06 19.76 -18.16
CA PRO A 61 2.52 19.69 -16.80
C PRO A 61 2.08 18.28 -16.41
N ALA A 62 1.46 17.53 -17.34
CA ALA A 62 1.03 16.16 -17.09
C ALA A 62 2.23 15.22 -16.90
N LEU A 63 3.27 15.36 -17.72
CA LEU A 63 4.51 14.59 -17.59
C LEU A 63 5.21 14.87 -16.25
N GLN A 64 5.25 16.13 -15.80
CA GLN A 64 5.79 16.48 -14.49
C GLN A 64 5.02 15.80 -13.36
N THR A 65 3.68 15.78 -13.42
CA THR A 65 2.86 15.05 -12.44
C THR A 65 3.14 13.55 -12.48
N TYR A 66 3.26 12.95 -13.66
CA TYR A 66 3.55 11.52 -13.79
C TYR A 66 4.90 11.16 -13.20
N VAL A 67 5.95 11.94 -13.49
CA VAL A 67 7.30 11.71 -12.95
C VAL A 67 7.31 11.92 -11.44
N ALA A 68 6.70 13.00 -10.93
CA ALA A 68 6.66 13.27 -9.49
C ALA A 68 5.93 12.17 -8.72
N ALA A 69 4.77 11.72 -9.23
CA ALA A 69 3.99 10.65 -8.61
C ALA A 69 4.70 9.29 -8.69
N ALA A 70 5.27 8.94 -9.85
CA ALA A 70 5.98 7.69 -10.06
C ALA A 70 7.25 7.62 -9.18
N PHE A 71 8.03 8.70 -9.14
CA PHE A 71 9.22 8.76 -8.30
C PHE A 71 8.87 8.71 -6.82
N GLY A 72 7.85 9.47 -6.38
CA GLY A 72 7.37 9.41 -4.99
C GLY A 72 6.91 8.02 -4.57
N MET A 73 6.16 7.33 -5.45
CA MET A 73 5.70 5.96 -5.21
C MET A 73 6.88 4.96 -5.16
N TRP A 74 7.82 5.05 -6.11
CA TRP A 74 9.00 4.19 -6.15
C TRP A 74 9.89 4.40 -4.92
N ALA A 75 10.18 5.65 -4.55
CA ALA A 75 11.00 5.98 -3.38
C ALA A 75 10.33 5.52 -2.06
N SER A 76 9.02 5.74 -1.91
CA SER A 76 8.26 5.23 -0.76
C SER A 76 8.35 3.71 -0.68
N MET A 77 8.16 3.02 -1.81
CA MET A 77 8.19 1.56 -1.84
C MET A 77 9.61 1.02 -1.61
N LEU A 78 10.65 1.74 -2.04
CA LEU A 78 12.04 1.40 -1.74
C LEU A 78 12.28 1.37 -0.23
N CYS A 79 11.82 2.39 0.50
CA CYS A 79 11.90 2.45 1.96
C CYS A 79 11.15 1.29 2.62
N VAL A 80 9.97 0.92 2.10
CA VAL A 80 9.21 -0.24 2.60
C VAL A 80 10.00 -1.54 2.40
N TYR A 81 10.53 -1.79 1.20
CA TYR A 81 11.31 -2.99 0.91
C TYR A 81 12.56 -3.07 1.79
N TRP A 82 13.18 -1.91 2.07
CA TRP A 82 14.35 -1.84 2.93
C TRP A 82 13.99 -2.16 4.38
N GLY A 83 12.94 -1.52 4.91
CA GLY A 83 12.43 -1.80 6.26
C GLY A 83 11.98 -3.25 6.43
N ALA A 84 11.30 -3.82 5.44
CA ALA A 84 10.79 -5.20 5.47
C ALA A 84 11.88 -6.27 5.60
N ARG A 85 13.16 -5.94 5.34
CA ARG A 85 14.29 -6.84 5.62
C ARG A 85 14.64 -6.94 7.10
N HIS A 86 14.23 -5.96 7.90
CA HIS A 86 14.60 -5.83 9.30
C HIS A 86 13.45 -6.16 10.26
N ILE A 87 12.21 -6.24 9.75
CA ILE A 87 11.02 -6.52 10.57
C ILE A 87 10.16 -7.64 9.98
N PRO A 88 9.41 -8.40 10.80
CA PRO A 88 8.49 -9.42 10.31
C PRO A 88 7.39 -8.84 9.40
N SER A 89 6.94 -9.65 8.43
CA SER A 89 5.85 -9.33 7.49
C SER A 89 4.54 -8.94 8.19
N GLY A 90 4.28 -9.53 9.36
CA GLY A 90 3.17 -9.16 10.24
C GLY A 90 3.24 -7.70 10.70
N LEU A 91 4.41 -7.22 11.14
CA LEU A 91 4.56 -5.84 11.60
C LEU A 91 4.44 -4.84 10.44
N VAL A 92 4.96 -5.18 9.26
CA VAL A 92 4.74 -4.39 8.03
C VAL A 92 3.25 -4.23 7.75
N SER A 93 2.46 -5.30 7.91
CA SER A 93 1.00 -5.26 7.73
C SER A 93 0.31 -4.31 8.72
N VAL A 94 0.78 -4.22 9.98
CA VAL A 94 0.24 -3.25 10.96
C VAL A 94 0.52 -1.83 10.52
N ILE A 95 1.78 -1.54 10.19
CA ILE A 95 2.20 -0.20 9.77
C ILE A 95 1.38 0.23 8.54
N PHE A 96 1.18 -0.68 7.58
CA PHE A 96 0.32 -0.45 6.44
C PHE A 96 -1.14 -0.25 6.83
N GLY A 97 -1.66 -1.03 7.78
CA GLY A 97 -3.00 -0.86 8.34
C GLY A 97 -3.23 0.49 9.03
N LEU A 98 -2.17 1.13 9.52
CA LEU A 98 -2.23 2.49 10.10
C LEU A 98 -2.14 3.60 9.03
N THR A 99 -1.76 3.27 7.78
CA THR A 99 -1.62 4.25 6.69
C THR A 99 -2.87 5.12 6.49
N PRO A 100 -4.11 4.58 6.49
CA PRO A 100 -5.32 5.40 6.35
C PRO A 100 -5.48 6.48 7.44
N LEU A 101 -4.96 6.25 8.66
CA LEU A 101 -4.98 7.25 9.73
C LEU A 101 -4.08 8.43 9.38
N PHE A 102 -2.84 8.13 8.95
CA PHE A 102 -1.89 9.15 8.52
C PHE A 102 -2.36 9.88 7.27
N THR A 103 -2.87 9.15 6.26
CA THR A 103 -3.44 9.76 5.05
C THR A 103 -4.63 10.64 5.39
N GLY A 104 -5.52 10.21 6.28
CA GLY A 104 -6.67 11.01 6.72
C GLY A 104 -6.25 12.27 7.48
N TRP A 105 -5.24 12.18 8.33
CA TRP A 105 -4.66 13.33 9.01
C TRP A 105 -4.01 14.31 8.02
N MET A 106 -3.20 13.82 7.09
CA MET A 106 -2.59 14.66 6.05
C MET A 106 -3.66 15.33 5.18
N ALA A 107 -4.72 14.63 4.78
CA ALA A 107 -5.82 15.20 4.02
C ALA A 107 -6.57 16.29 4.82
N ALA A 108 -6.75 16.10 6.13
CA ALA A 108 -7.33 17.14 6.98
C ALA A 108 -6.45 18.39 7.07
N VAL A 109 -5.12 18.24 7.16
CA VAL A 109 -4.18 19.37 7.30
C VAL A 109 -3.93 20.06 5.96
N TRP A 110 -3.65 19.33 4.88
CA TRP A 110 -3.28 19.89 3.58
C TRP A 110 -4.50 20.24 2.71
N LEU A 111 -5.50 19.35 2.66
CA LEU A 111 -6.70 19.53 1.81
C LEU A 111 -7.87 20.18 2.56
N HIS A 112 -7.73 20.43 3.87
CA HIS A 112 -8.79 21.00 4.73
C HIS A 112 -10.09 20.17 4.69
N GLU A 113 -9.99 18.88 4.41
CA GLU A 113 -11.14 17.98 4.40
C GLU A 113 -11.60 17.62 5.82
N ARG A 114 -12.92 17.52 6.02
CA ARG A 114 -13.51 17.03 7.28
C ARG A 114 -13.44 15.51 7.34
N VAL A 115 -12.23 14.97 7.52
CA VAL A 115 -11.98 13.52 7.51
C VAL A 115 -12.38 12.86 8.83
N PHE A 116 -12.27 13.57 9.96
CA PHE A 116 -12.54 13.05 11.31
C PHE A 116 -14.00 13.25 11.74
N THR A 117 -14.91 12.51 11.13
CA THR A 117 -16.29 12.39 11.65
C THR A 117 -16.36 11.33 12.74
N LEU A 118 -17.32 11.45 13.68
CA LEU A 118 -17.46 10.51 14.80
C LEU A 118 -17.49 9.04 14.35
N TYR A 119 -18.27 8.74 13.31
CA TYR A 119 -18.36 7.38 12.75
C TYR A 119 -17.04 6.87 12.15
N ARG A 120 -16.26 7.75 11.50
CA ARG A 120 -14.94 7.38 10.94
C ARG A 120 -13.94 7.12 12.06
N VAL A 121 -13.93 7.96 13.10
CA VAL A 121 -13.09 7.76 14.29
C VAL A 121 -13.44 6.45 14.99
N LEU A 122 -14.74 6.15 15.19
CA LEU A 122 -15.16 4.89 15.78
C LEU A 122 -14.74 3.67 14.94
N GLY A 123 -14.91 3.74 13.61
CA GLY A 123 -14.44 2.69 12.70
C GLY A 123 -12.92 2.51 12.74
N MET A 124 -12.16 3.60 12.82
CA MET A 124 -10.70 3.60 12.99
C MET A 124 -10.30 2.94 14.31
N MET A 125 -10.92 3.31 15.43
CA MET A 125 -10.67 2.71 16.74
C MET A 125 -10.99 1.21 16.75
N LEU A 126 -12.08 0.79 16.10
CA LEU A 126 -12.45 -0.61 15.98
C LEU A 126 -11.44 -1.40 15.12
N GLY A 127 -10.93 -0.79 14.04
CA GLY A 127 -9.84 -1.37 13.23
C GLY A 127 -8.52 -1.52 14.01
N ILE A 128 -8.14 -0.50 14.77
CA ILE A 128 -6.96 -0.55 15.67
C ILE A 128 -7.15 -1.62 16.75
N GLY A 129 -8.34 -1.71 17.34
CA GLY A 129 -8.68 -2.75 18.32
C GLY A 129 -8.56 -4.16 17.73
N GLY A 130 -9.06 -4.36 16.51
CA GLY A 130 -8.90 -5.63 15.78
C GLY A 130 -7.44 -5.99 15.54
N LEU A 131 -6.62 -5.04 15.11
CA LEU A 131 -5.17 -5.21 15.00
C LEU A 131 -4.56 -5.62 16.33
N LEU A 132 -4.82 -4.90 17.42
CA LEU A 132 -4.27 -5.21 18.74
C LEU A 132 -4.63 -6.63 19.20
N VAL A 133 -5.86 -7.10 18.95
CA VAL A 133 -6.28 -8.47 19.29
C VAL A 133 -5.51 -9.52 18.48
N ILE A 134 -5.28 -9.28 17.18
CA ILE A 134 -4.52 -10.19 16.31
C ILE A 134 -3.08 -10.31 16.80
N PHE A 135 -2.43 -9.18 17.13
CA PHE A 135 -1.03 -9.18 17.55
C PHE A 135 -0.82 -9.58 19.01
N ALA A 136 -1.77 -9.31 19.91
CA ALA A 136 -1.72 -9.76 21.30
C ALA A 136 -1.83 -11.29 21.45
N ARG A 137 -2.42 -11.96 20.46
CA ARG A 137 -2.57 -13.42 20.42
C ARG A 137 -1.47 -14.15 19.66
N ALA A 138 -0.57 -13.44 18.97
CA ALA A 138 0.56 -14.08 18.31
C ALA A 138 1.56 -14.55 19.38
N PRO A 139 1.60 -15.84 19.75
CA PRO A 139 2.64 -16.34 20.63
C PRO A 139 3.96 -16.26 19.85
N VAL A 140 5.07 -16.19 20.58
CA VAL A 140 6.44 -16.26 20.06
C VAL A 140 6.64 -17.55 19.25
N LEU A 141 6.21 -17.57 17.99
CA LEU A 141 6.40 -18.69 17.07
C LEU A 141 7.68 -18.48 16.28
N GLY A 142 8.80 -18.49 17.02
CA GLY A 142 10.17 -18.75 16.53
C GLY A 142 10.70 -17.98 15.31
N PRO A 143 11.98 -18.18 14.93
CA PRO A 143 12.61 -17.48 13.80
C PRO A 143 12.10 -17.89 12.41
N LEU A 144 11.03 -18.70 12.31
CA LEU A 144 10.59 -19.37 11.08
C LEU A 144 9.18 -18.98 10.62
N ALA A 145 8.56 -17.96 11.22
CA ALA A 145 7.32 -17.40 10.68
C ALA A 145 7.63 -16.53 9.45
N LEU A 146 7.49 -17.16 8.27
CA LEU A 146 7.54 -16.59 6.92
C LEU A 146 6.91 -15.18 6.82
#